data_AF-A0A1F2XBH7-F1
#
_entry.id   AF-A0A1F2XBH7-F1
#
_cell.length_a   1.000
_cell.length_b   1.000
_cell.length_c   1.000
_cell.angle_alpha   90.00
_cell.angle_beta   90.00
_cell.angle_gamma   90.00
#
_symmetry.space_group_name_H-M   'P 1'
#
loop_
_entity.id
_entity.type
_entity.pdbx_description
1 polymer ?
#
loop_
_entity_poly.entity_id
_entity_poly.type
_entity_poly.pdbx_seq_one_letter_code
_entity_poly.pdbx_strand_id
1 'polypeptide(L)'
;MFTYLWLACRFLHSAIRSRCDVALENLALRQQLVVLTRSSRRPRLTRTDRLFWLWLSRAWPRWRSALVIVQPDTVVRWHRAGWRRHWAWKSRRRGPGRPRLSPELRLLIQRLAHENPRWGSIRIQGELRKLGYHLSARAVRRYRREVIHRPPSQSWRTFLKNHAPHIWASDFFTVQTATFKTLYVFLFISHCRRKLVHLNVTAHPPLGGYGGS
;
A
#
# COMPACT_ATOMS: atom_id res chain seq x y z
N MET A 1 -23.23 31.83 36.32
CA MET A 1 -22.76 32.77 35.27
C MET A 1 -21.95 32.05 34.18
N PHE A 2 -20.95 31.22 34.52
CA PHE A 2 -20.18 30.42 33.55
C PHE A 2 -21.01 29.44 32.69
N THR A 3 -22.08 28.87 33.23
CA THR A 3 -22.99 27.96 32.51
C THR A 3 -23.73 28.65 31.37
N TYR A 4 -24.21 29.88 31.58
CA TYR A 4 -24.92 30.66 30.57
C TYR A 4 -23.99 31.16 29.46
N LEU A 5 -22.77 31.58 29.81
CA LEU A 5 -21.73 31.92 28.83
C LEU A 5 -21.31 30.70 27.99
N TRP A 6 -21.19 29.53 28.62
CA TRP A 6 -20.89 28.28 27.92
C TRP A 6 -22.03 27.85 26.98
N LEU A 7 -23.29 28.00 27.41
CA LEU A 7 -24.46 27.74 26.58
C LEU A 7 -24.57 28.74 25.41
N ALA A 8 -24.30 30.03 25.64
CA ALA A 8 -24.29 31.06 24.61
C ALA A 8 -23.18 30.82 23.57
N CYS A 9 -21.97 30.48 24.01
CA CYS A 9 -20.88 30.08 23.11
C CYS A 9 -21.20 28.81 22.32
N ARG A 10 -21.86 27.81 22.93
CA ARG A 10 -22.34 26.62 22.20
C ARG A 10 -23.43 26.97 21.19
N PHE A 11 -24.32 27.88 21.51
CA PHE A 11 -25.40 28.32 20.61
C PHE A 11 -24.83 29.04 19.38
N LEU A 12 -23.91 29.98 19.59
CA LEU A 12 -23.19 30.66 18.50
C LEU A 12 -22.34 29.68 17.67
N HIS A 13 -21.63 28.74 18.31
CA HIS A 13 -20.89 27.69 17.60
C HIS A 13 -21.80 26.74 16.82
N SER A 14 -23.01 26.47 17.32
CA SER A 14 -24.04 25.66 16.68
C SER A 14 -24.68 26.37 15.49
N ALA A 15 -24.88 27.70 15.58
CA ALA A 15 -25.44 28.51 14.51
C ALA A 15 -24.50 28.60 13.30
N ILE A 16 -23.18 28.48 13.52
CA ILE A 16 -22.14 28.48 12.48
C ILE A 16 -21.93 27.06 11.89
N ARG A 17 -22.47 26.01 12.52
CA ARG A 17 -22.31 24.63 12.05
C ARG A 17 -23.30 24.29 10.94
N SER A 18 -22.81 23.61 9.91
CA SER A 18 -23.66 22.96 8.91
C SER A 18 -24.63 21.99 9.59
N ARG A 19 -25.90 21.96 9.17
CA ARG A 19 -26.93 21.04 9.70
C ARG A 19 -26.45 19.57 9.68
N CYS A 20 -25.65 19.21 8.68
CA CYS A 20 -25.04 17.89 8.57
C CYS A 20 -24.03 17.60 9.69
N ASP A 21 -23.21 18.58 10.10
CA ASP A 21 -22.24 18.40 11.18
C ASP A 21 -22.92 18.15 12.52
N VAL A 22 -24.01 18.88 12.81
CA VAL A 22 -24.80 18.69 14.05
C VAL A 22 -25.50 17.33 14.04
N ALA A 23 -26.01 16.89 12.89
CA ALA A 23 -26.62 15.57 12.75
C ALA A 23 -25.61 14.44 12.98
N LEU A 24 -24.40 14.54 12.41
CA LEU A 24 -23.32 13.57 12.58
C LEU A 24 -22.78 13.54 14.02
N GLU A 25 -22.69 14.70 14.68
CA GLU A 25 -22.33 14.78 16.10
C GLU A 25 -23.39 14.10 16.98
N ASN A 26 -24.67 14.38 16.75
CA ASN A 26 -25.76 13.72 17.47
C ASN A 26 -25.77 12.20 17.24
N LEU A 27 -25.53 11.75 16.01
CA LEU A 27 -25.41 10.34 15.66
C LEU A 27 -24.27 9.67 16.45
N ALA A 28 -23.10 10.33 16.51
CA ALA A 28 -21.93 9.86 17.24
C ALA A 28 -22.22 9.71 18.74
N LEU A 29 -22.83 10.73 19.35
CA LEU A 29 -23.17 10.73 20.77
C LEU A 29 -24.26 9.71 21.10
N ARG A 30 -25.29 9.56 20.27
CA ARG A 30 -26.33 8.53 20.44
C ARG A 30 -25.74 7.13 20.39
N GLN A 31 -24.83 6.86 19.45
CA GLN A 31 -24.14 5.57 19.39
C GLN A 31 -23.37 5.31 20.68
N GLN A 32 -22.66 6.30 21.22
CA GLN A 32 -21.92 6.17 22.48
C GLN A 32 -22.85 5.91 23.67
N LEU A 33 -23.99 6.60 23.75
CA LEU A 33 -25.00 6.36 24.78
C LEU A 33 -25.51 4.91 24.71
N VAL A 34 -25.82 4.40 23.52
CA VAL A 34 -26.27 3.00 23.34
C VAL A 34 -25.19 2.00 23.78
N VAL A 35 -23.90 2.29 23.53
CA VAL A 35 -22.79 1.44 23.99
C VAL A 35 -22.66 1.44 25.52
N LEU A 36 -22.90 2.58 26.16
CA LEU A 36 -22.84 2.72 27.62
C LEU A 36 -24.04 2.05 28.29
N THR A 37 -25.25 2.28 27.80
CA THR A 37 -26.46 1.71 28.40
C THR A 37 -26.51 0.19 28.30
N ARG A 38 -25.97 -0.39 27.23
CA ARG A 38 -25.88 -1.86 27.09
C ARG A 38 -24.75 -2.52 27.88
N SER A 39 -23.81 -1.74 28.46
CA SER A 39 -22.60 -2.27 29.09
C SER A 39 -22.53 -1.92 30.58
N SER A 40 -22.72 -2.89 31.46
CA SER A 40 -22.90 -2.66 32.91
C SER A 40 -21.63 -2.32 33.71
N ARG A 41 -20.42 -2.69 33.25
CA ARG A 41 -19.14 -2.35 33.95
C ARG A 41 -18.01 -1.87 33.05
N ARG A 42 -17.89 -2.40 31.83
CA ARG A 42 -16.89 -1.96 30.85
C ARG A 42 -17.52 -1.90 29.45
N PRO A 43 -17.46 -0.75 28.75
CA PRO A 43 -18.03 -0.64 27.42
C PRO A 43 -17.32 -1.58 26.45
N ARG A 44 -18.01 -2.64 26.02
CA ARG A 44 -17.50 -3.58 25.01
C ARG A 44 -17.98 -3.14 23.64
N LEU A 45 -17.04 -2.85 22.74
CA LEU A 45 -17.34 -2.42 21.37
C LEU A 45 -17.45 -3.64 20.45
N THR A 46 -18.62 -3.81 19.88
CA THR A 46 -18.95 -4.87 18.92
C THR A 46 -18.40 -4.54 17.53
N ARG A 47 -18.50 -5.49 16.58
CA ARG A 47 -18.03 -5.27 15.20
C ARG A 47 -18.80 -4.16 14.50
N THR A 48 -20.10 -4.02 14.76
CA THR A 48 -20.96 -2.99 14.17
C THR A 48 -20.56 -1.60 14.65
N ASP A 49 -20.23 -1.44 15.94
CA ASP A 49 -19.72 -0.17 16.46
C ASP A 49 -18.40 0.23 15.81
N ARG A 50 -17.50 -0.73 15.58
CA ARG A 50 -16.23 -0.46 14.88
C ARG A 50 -16.48 -0.01 13.45
N LEU A 51 -17.40 -0.66 12.73
CA LEU A 51 -17.77 -0.27 11.37
C LEU A 51 -18.43 1.11 11.34
N PHE A 52 -19.30 1.42 12.30
CA PHE A 52 -19.89 2.74 12.48
C PHE A 52 -18.82 3.81 12.62
N TRP A 53 -17.84 3.62 13.51
CA TRP A 53 -16.76 4.59 13.71
C TRP A 53 -15.83 4.73 12.49
N LEU A 54 -15.58 3.64 11.76
CA LEU A 54 -14.81 3.68 10.51
C LEU A 54 -15.54 4.43 9.39
N TRP A 55 -16.86 4.27 9.29
CA TRP A 55 -17.69 5.01 8.35
C TRP A 55 -17.78 6.49 8.74
N LEU A 56 -18.04 6.77 10.01
CA LEU A 56 -18.16 8.12 10.53
C LEU A 56 -16.85 8.90 10.41
N SER A 57 -15.69 8.26 10.66
CA SER A 57 -14.38 8.90 10.45
C SER A 57 -14.11 9.26 8.99
N ARG A 58 -14.83 8.63 8.04
CA ARG A 58 -14.77 8.95 6.62
C ARG A 58 -15.72 10.09 6.25
N ALA A 59 -16.93 10.09 6.80
CA ALA A 59 -17.97 11.07 6.46
C ALA A 59 -17.75 12.43 7.15
N TRP A 60 -17.08 12.46 8.31
CA TRP A 60 -17.03 13.65 9.15
C TRP A 60 -15.60 14.02 9.57
N PRO A 61 -15.02 15.15 9.13
CA PRO A 61 -13.65 15.55 9.50
C PRO A 61 -13.41 15.73 11.00
N ARG A 62 -14.44 16.15 11.74
CA ARG A 62 -14.39 16.42 13.19
C ARG A 62 -14.74 15.22 14.07
N TRP A 63 -14.80 14.00 13.52
CA TRP A 63 -15.12 12.78 14.28
C TRP A 63 -14.29 12.58 15.56
N ARG A 64 -13.04 13.06 15.57
CA ARG A 64 -12.14 12.96 16.73
C ARG A 64 -12.66 13.74 17.94
N SER A 65 -13.31 14.90 17.74
CA SER A 65 -13.81 15.72 18.84
C SER A 65 -15.09 15.16 19.47
N ALA A 66 -15.77 14.23 18.80
CA ALA A 66 -16.97 13.59 19.32
C ALA A 66 -16.68 12.28 20.09
N LEU A 67 -15.42 11.85 20.15
CA LEU A 67 -15.03 10.62 20.82
C LEU A 67 -14.82 10.85 22.32
N VAL A 68 -15.64 10.22 23.14
CA VAL A 68 -15.52 10.27 24.62
C VAL A 68 -15.10 8.91 25.19
N ILE A 69 -15.66 7.82 24.64
CA ILE A 69 -15.43 6.45 25.16
C ILE A 69 -14.13 5.83 24.61
N VAL A 70 -13.76 6.15 23.38
CA VAL A 70 -12.69 5.47 22.63
C VAL A 70 -11.65 6.47 22.19
N GLN A 71 -10.38 6.16 22.43
CA GLN A 71 -9.28 6.98 21.93
C GLN A 71 -9.29 7.02 20.39
N PRO A 72 -9.14 8.20 19.75
CA PRO A 72 -9.09 8.31 18.29
C PRO A 72 -8.09 7.36 17.62
N ASP A 73 -6.93 7.12 18.26
CA ASP A 73 -5.92 6.18 17.78
C ASP A 73 -6.44 4.74 17.65
N THR A 74 -7.41 4.34 18.47
CA THR A 74 -8.01 3.01 18.41
C THR A 74 -8.83 2.83 17.13
N VAL A 75 -9.58 3.85 16.72
CA VAL A 75 -10.32 3.83 15.44
C VAL A 75 -9.35 3.77 14.26
N VAL A 76 -8.26 4.53 14.31
CA VAL A 76 -7.19 4.47 13.29
C VAL A 76 -6.54 3.09 13.25
N ARG A 77 -6.31 2.45 14.40
CA ARG A 77 -5.79 1.07 14.47
C ARG A 77 -6.73 0.07 13.83
N TRP A 78 -8.05 0.18 14.05
CA TRP A 78 -9.04 -0.68 13.38
C TRP A 78 -9.02 -0.49 11.87
N HIS A 79 -8.91 0.76 11.41
CA HIS A 79 -8.78 1.09 9.99
C HIS A 79 -7.56 0.40 9.37
N ARG A 80 -6.37 0.59 9.96
CA ARG A 80 -5.13 -0.05 9.52
C ARG A 80 -5.20 -1.58 9.53
N ALA A 81 -5.84 -2.16 10.55
CA ALA A 81 -6.03 -3.60 10.64
C ALA A 81 -6.97 -4.15 9.54
N GLY A 82 -8.08 -3.45 9.26
CA GLY A 82 -8.99 -3.78 8.16
C GLY A 82 -8.28 -3.72 6.81
N TRP A 83 -7.48 -2.67 6.59
CA TRP A 83 -6.70 -2.50 5.37
C TRP A 83 -5.67 -3.62 5.16
N ARG A 84 -4.91 -3.98 6.20
CA ARG A 84 -3.97 -5.12 6.14
C ARG A 84 -4.67 -6.41 5.74
N ARG A 85 -5.86 -6.69 6.28
CA ARG A 85 -6.64 -7.88 5.92
C ARG A 85 -7.15 -7.82 4.49
N HIS A 86 -7.65 -6.66 4.04
CA HIS A 86 -8.08 -6.46 2.66
C HIS A 86 -6.95 -6.78 1.68
N TRP A 87 -5.74 -6.26 1.93
CA TRP A 87 -4.59 -6.54 1.08
C TRP A 87 -4.08 -7.96 1.21
N ALA A 88 -4.03 -8.55 2.41
CA ALA A 88 -3.67 -9.95 2.57
C ALA A 88 -4.63 -10.87 1.78
N TRP A 89 -5.93 -10.55 1.79
CA TRP A 89 -6.92 -11.25 0.98
C TRP A 89 -6.73 -10.99 -0.52
N LYS A 90 -6.47 -9.74 -0.93
CA LYS A 90 -6.28 -9.37 -2.34
C LYS A 90 -5.00 -9.97 -2.93
N SER A 91 -3.92 -9.98 -2.16
CA SER A 91 -2.60 -10.51 -2.52
C SER A 91 -2.46 -12.01 -2.28
N ARG A 92 -3.51 -12.68 -1.76
CA ARG A 92 -3.49 -14.13 -1.58
C ARG A 92 -3.22 -14.79 -2.93
N ARG A 93 -2.33 -15.78 -2.97
CA ARG A 93 -2.08 -16.56 -4.19
C ARG A 93 -3.38 -17.29 -4.54
N ARG A 94 -3.96 -16.98 -5.71
CA ARG A 94 -5.27 -17.50 -6.12
C ARG A 94 -5.21 -18.88 -6.79
N GLY A 95 -4.05 -19.52 -6.83
CA GLY A 95 -3.89 -20.84 -7.42
C GLY A 95 -2.44 -21.33 -7.36
N PRO A 96 -2.21 -22.59 -7.77
CA PRO A 96 -0.87 -23.09 -8.02
C PRO A 96 -0.17 -22.14 -9.00
N GLY A 97 1.06 -21.74 -8.68
CA GLY A 97 1.87 -20.93 -9.59
C GLY A 97 2.05 -21.64 -10.94
N ARG A 98 2.59 -20.93 -11.94
CA ARG A 98 2.86 -21.51 -13.27
C ARG A 98 3.46 -22.92 -13.15
N PRO A 99 2.86 -23.94 -13.79
CA PRO A 99 3.36 -25.31 -13.70
C PRO A 99 4.83 -25.35 -14.10
N ARG A 100 5.60 -26.19 -13.40
CA ARG A 100 7.02 -26.39 -13.72
C ARG A 100 7.11 -27.05 -15.10
N LEU A 101 8.17 -26.74 -15.85
CA LEU A 101 8.47 -27.49 -17.08
C LEU A 101 8.71 -28.96 -16.75
N SER A 102 8.49 -29.84 -17.73
CA SER A 102 8.82 -31.26 -17.59
C SER A 102 10.29 -31.43 -17.16
N PRO A 103 10.61 -32.44 -16.33
CA PRO A 103 11.97 -32.69 -15.86
C PRO A 103 12.98 -32.81 -17.02
N GLU A 104 12.60 -33.48 -18.10
CA GLU A 104 13.40 -33.66 -19.31
C GLU A 104 13.79 -32.32 -19.95
N LEU A 105 12.81 -31.43 -20.13
CA LEU A 105 13.05 -30.12 -20.75
C LEU A 105 13.89 -29.22 -19.85
N ARG A 106 13.75 -29.35 -18.52
CA ARG A 106 14.63 -28.68 -17.55
C ARG A 106 16.06 -29.18 -17.69
N LEU A 107 16.26 -30.50 -17.74
CA LEU A 107 17.59 -31.10 -17.90
C LEU A 107 18.23 -30.68 -19.23
N LEU A 108 17.46 -30.65 -20.32
CA LEU A 108 17.94 -30.17 -21.61
C LEU A 108 18.40 -28.71 -21.56
N ILE A 109 17.61 -27.81 -20.94
CA ILE A 109 18.01 -26.40 -20.75
C ILE A 109 19.30 -26.31 -19.93
N GLN A 110 19.39 -27.08 -18.84
CA GLN A 110 20.55 -27.08 -17.96
C GLN A 110 21.80 -27.61 -18.66
N ARG A 111 21.68 -28.67 -19.45
CA ARG A 111 22.75 -29.23 -20.27
C ARG A 111 23.26 -28.24 -21.31
N LEU A 112 22.36 -27.68 -22.13
CA LEU A 112 22.71 -26.67 -23.13
C LEU A 112 23.39 -25.44 -22.50
N ALA A 113 22.93 -25.02 -21.33
CA ALA A 113 23.53 -23.91 -20.60
C ALA A 113 24.94 -24.24 -20.09
N HIS A 114 25.14 -25.45 -19.58
CA HIS A 114 26.43 -25.91 -19.03
C HIS A 114 27.48 -26.10 -20.12
N GLU A 115 27.11 -26.77 -21.22
CA GLU A 115 27.99 -27.01 -22.37
C GLU A 115 28.32 -25.70 -23.12
N ASN A 116 27.42 -24.71 -23.09
CA ASN A 116 27.60 -23.44 -23.78
C ASN A 116 27.45 -22.23 -22.83
N PRO A 117 28.43 -21.95 -21.94
CA PRO A 117 28.30 -20.89 -20.92
C PRO A 117 28.07 -19.48 -21.47
N ARG A 118 28.58 -19.21 -22.69
CA ARG A 118 28.44 -17.92 -23.39
C ARG A 118 27.04 -17.71 -23.96
N TRP A 119 26.22 -18.75 -24.09
CA TRP A 119 24.88 -18.60 -24.67
C TRP A 119 23.91 -17.90 -23.70
N GLY A 120 23.26 -16.86 -24.21
CA GLY A 120 22.18 -16.16 -23.53
C GLY A 120 20.85 -16.92 -23.60
N SER A 121 19.89 -16.55 -22.75
CA SER A 121 18.58 -17.22 -22.70
C SER A 121 17.79 -17.13 -24.01
N ILE A 122 17.98 -16.07 -24.81
CA ILE A 122 17.36 -15.92 -26.14
C ILE A 122 17.96 -16.92 -27.14
N ARG A 123 19.29 -17.13 -27.10
CA ARG A 123 19.96 -18.08 -27.99
C ARG A 123 19.52 -19.51 -27.69
N ILE A 124 19.55 -19.92 -26.42
CA ILE A 124 19.10 -21.25 -25.99
C ILE A 124 17.61 -21.45 -26.34
N GLN A 125 16.77 -20.43 -26.17
CA GLN A 125 15.37 -20.49 -26.60
C GLN A 125 15.25 -20.71 -28.12
N GLY A 126 16.10 -20.08 -28.93
CA GLY A 126 16.13 -20.28 -30.37
C GLY A 126 16.49 -21.71 -30.75
N GLU A 127 17.49 -22.31 -30.11
CA GLU A 127 17.86 -23.71 -30.35
C GLU A 127 16.74 -24.68 -29.91
N LEU A 128 16.13 -24.45 -28.75
CA LEU A 128 14.98 -25.24 -28.30
C LEU A 128 13.77 -25.12 -29.24
N ARG A 129 13.57 -23.95 -29.85
CA ARG A 129 12.53 -23.74 -30.86
C ARG A 129 12.76 -24.57 -32.12
N LYS A 130 14.02 -24.73 -32.55
CA LYS A 130 14.35 -25.60 -33.69
C LYS A 130 14.03 -27.07 -33.41
N LEU A 131 14.11 -27.49 -32.15
CA LEU A 131 13.74 -28.83 -31.68
C LEU A 131 12.22 -29.00 -31.42
N GLY A 132 11.40 -27.99 -31.75
CA GLY A 132 9.94 -28.02 -31.55
C GLY A 132 9.45 -27.54 -30.19
N TYR A 133 10.34 -27.08 -29.29
CA TYR A 133 9.94 -26.60 -27.96
C TYR A 133 9.64 -25.09 -27.95
N HIS A 134 8.38 -24.73 -27.71
CA HIS A 134 7.93 -23.34 -27.61
C HIS A 134 7.98 -22.82 -26.16
N LEU A 135 9.15 -22.36 -25.74
CA LEU A 135 9.35 -21.77 -24.41
C LEU A 135 9.54 -20.25 -24.46
N SER A 136 9.22 -19.57 -23.35
CA SER A 136 9.59 -18.15 -23.16
C SER A 136 11.05 -18.00 -22.72
N ALA A 137 11.75 -16.96 -23.17
CA ALA A 137 13.11 -16.62 -22.70
C ALA A 137 13.22 -16.54 -21.17
N ARG A 138 12.13 -16.12 -20.49
CA ARG A 138 12.06 -16.06 -19.03
C ARG A 138 12.12 -17.45 -18.37
N ALA A 139 11.48 -18.45 -18.97
CA ALA A 139 11.53 -19.83 -18.48
C ALA A 139 12.94 -20.40 -18.62
N VAL A 140 13.57 -20.23 -19.78
CA VAL A 140 14.97 -20.62 -20.02
C VAL A 140 15.91 -19.92 -19.04
N ARG A 141 15.75 -18.61 -18.81
CA ARG A 141 16.56 -17.84 -17.85
C ARG A 141 16.45 -18.36 -16.42
N ARG A 142 15.26 -18.82 -16.00
CA ARG A 142 15.05 -19.39 -14.66
C ARG A 142 15.94 -20.62 -14.45
N TYR A 143 15.87 -21.58 -15.36
CA TYR A 143 16.60 -22.85 -15.23
C TYR A 143 18.09 -22.71 -15.55
N ARG A 144 18.47 -21.81 -16.47
CA ARG A 144 19.88 -21.46 -16.74
C ARG A 144 20.59 -20.91 -15.50
N ARG A 145 19.90 -20.12 -14.68
CA ARG A 145 20.47 -19.52 -13.44
C ARG A 145 20.74 -20.53 -12.34
N GLU A 146 20.16 -21.72 -12.42
CA GLU A 146 20.42 -22.80 -11.46
C GLU A 146 21.78 -23.47 -11.68
N VAL A 147 22.36 -23.33 -12.88
CA VAL A 147 23.63 -24.01 -13.27
C VAL A 147 24.76 -23.02 -13.56
N ILE A 148 24.45 -21.85 -14.13
CA ILE A 148 25.45 -20.82 -14.38
C ILE A 148 25.58 -19.90 -13.18
N HIS A 149 26.64 -20.12 -12.40
CA HIS A 149 27.10 -19.19 -11.38
C HIS A 149 27.87 -18.04 -12.04
N ARG A 150 27.33 -16.82 -11.93
CA ARG A 150 28.10 -15.62 -12.26
C ARG A 150 28.92 -15.22 -11.03
N PRO A 151 30.15 -14.72 -11.20
CA PRO A 151 30.86 -14.11 -10.08
C PRO A 151 29.98 -13.02 -9.48
N PRO A 152 30.04 -12.82 -8.15
CA PRO A 152 29.25 -11.80 -7.50
C PRO A 152 29.52 -10.46 -8.19
N SER A 153 28.45 -9.81 -8.64
CA SER A 153 28.57 -8.43 -9.08
C SER A 153 29.07 -7.57 -7.92
N GLN A 154 29.64 -6.41 -8.23
CA GLN A 154 29.97 -5.39 -7.24
C GLN A 154 28.85 -5.27 -6.18
N SER A 155 29.23 -5.21 -4.90
CA SER A 155 28.26 -5.09 -3.83
C SER A 155 27.40 -3.83 -4.03
N TRP A 156 26.13 -3.88 -3.65
CA TRP A 156 25.24 -2.73 -3.72
C TRP A 156 25.81 -1.50 -2.99
N ARG A 157 26.54 -1.72 -1.89
CA ARG A 157 27.20 -0.67 -1.13
C ARG A 157 28.30 0.02 -1.94
N THR A 158 29.10 -0.75 -2.68
CA THR A 158 30.18 -0.20 -3.50
C THR A 158 29.62 0.49 -4.76
N PHE A 159 28.59 -0.07 -5.38
CA PHE A 159 27.87 0.59 -6.49
C PHE A 159 27.29 1.94 -6.06
N LEU A 160 26.58 1.98 -4.93
CA LEU A 160 26.05 3.23 -4.39
C LEU A 160 27.17 4.21 -4.05
N LYS A 161 28.30 3.78 -3.46
CA LYS A 161 29.42 4.69 -3.19
C LYS A 161 29.95 5.35 -4.47
N ASN A 162 30.02 4.60 -5.56
CA ASN A 162 30.55 5.10 -6.84
C ASN A 162 29.54 5.98 -7.59
N HIS A 163 28.25 5.66 -7.52
CA HIS A 163 27.23 6.29 -8.36
C HIS A 163 26.27 7.22 -7.61
N ALA A 164 26.25 7.23 -6.27
CA ALA A 164 25.38 8.10 -5.45
C ALA A 164 25.37 9.59 -5.85
N PRO A 165 26.49 10.20 -6.30
CA PRO A 165 26.48 11.59 -6.79
C PRO A 165 25.64 11.81 -8.06
N HIS A 166 25.44 10.77 -8.87
CA HIS A 166 24.84 10.85 -10.21
C HIS A 166 23.51 10.12 -10.34
N ILE A 167 23.01 9.49 -9.27
CA ILE A 167 21.75 8.74 -9.29
C ILE A 167 20.70 9.38 -8.39
N TRP A 168 19.47 9.40 -8.90
CA TRP A 168 18.28 9.75 -8.15
C TRP A 168 17.47 8.49 -7.87
N ALA A 169 16.91 8.40 -6.67
CA ALA A 169 15.88 7.42 -6.36
C ALA A 169 14.53 8.08 -6.52
N SER A 170 13.67 7.46 -7.34
CA SER A 170 12.25 7.74 -7.34
C SER A 170 11.53 6.63 -6.57
N ASP A 171 10.65 6.99 -5.65
CA ASP A 171 9.75 6.04 -5.01
C ASP A 171 8.30 6.52 -5.12
N PHE A 172 7.39 5.56 -5.15
CA PHE A 172 5.96 5.78 -5.27
C PHE A 172 5.24 4.97 -4.20
N PHE A 173 4.64 5.66 -3.24
CA PHE A 173 3.90 5.01 -2.16
C PHE A 173 2.48 5.55 -2.07
N THR A 174 1.59 4.70 -1.55
CA THR A 174 0.19 5.06 -1.35
C THR A 174 -0.05 5.39 0.12
N VAL A 175 -0.51 6.62 0.38
CA VAL A 175 -0.95 7.04 1.70
C VAL A 175 -2.48 6.94 1.75
N GLN A 176 -2.98 6.17 2.70
CA GLN A 176 -4.40 6.06 2.93
C GLN A 176 -4.84 7.13 3.92
N THR A 177 -5.74 8.00 3.48
CA THR A 177 -6.39 8.96 4.37
C THR A 177 -7.41 8.24 5.27
N ALA A 178 -7.77 8.87 6.40
CA ALA A 178 -8.79 8.35 7.31
C ALA A 178 -10.17 8.17 6.64
N THR A 179 -10.36 8.77 5.46
CA THR A 179 -11.56 8.71 4.65
C THR A 179 -11.50 7.63 3.56
N PHE A 180 -10.54 6.69 3.59
CA PHE A 180 -10.33 5.66 2.56
C PHE A 180 -10.07 6.23 1.14
N LYS A 181 -9.63 7.49 1.02
CA LYS A 181 -9.06 7.98 -0.25
C LYS A 181 -7.59 7.57 -0.31
N THR A 182 -7.21 6.95 -1.42
CA THR A 182 -5.81 6.63 -1.74
C THR A 182 -5.16 7.88 -2.29
N LEU A 183 -4.17 8.42 -1.57
CA LEU A 183 -3.27 9.42 -2.10
C LEU A 183 -2.02 8.72 -2.61
N TYR A 184 -1.60 9.12 -3.80
CA TYR A 184 -0.38 8.67 -4.42
C TYR A 184 0.69 9.71 -4.15
N VAL A 185 1.74 9.30 -3.45
CA VAL A 185 2.89 10.13 -3.15
C VAL A 185 4.04 9.69 -4.02
N PHE A 186 4.54 10.62 -4.83
CA PHE A 186 5.72 10.43 -5.64
C PHE A 186 6.86 11.26 -5.08
N LEU A 187 8.01 10.62 -4.88
CA LEU A 187 9.15 11.19 -4.19
C LEU A 187 10.41 11.01 -5.02
N PHE A 188 11.18 12.08 -5.18
CA PHE A 188 12.56 12.03 -5.67
C PHE A 188 13.54 12.34 -4.54
N ILE A 189 14.49 11.44 -4.30
CA ILE A 189 15.60 11.63 -3.36
C ILE A 189 16.91 11.58 -4.12
N SER A 190 17.77 12.57 -3.87
CA SER A 190 19.17 12.52 -4.28
C SER A 190 19.97 11.60 -3.34
N HIS A 191 20.61 10.56 -3.88
CA HIS A 191 21.27 9.54 -3.05
C HIS A 191 22.49 10.07 -2.28
N CYS A 192 23.23 11.03 -2.85
CA CYS A 192 24.45 11.58 -2.25
C CYS A 192 24.22 12.29 -0.90
N ARG A 193 23.14 13.08 -0.78
CA ARG A 193 22.88 13.89 0.43
C ARG A 193 21.57 13.53 1.13
N ARG A 194 20.86 12.48 0.66
CA ARG A 194 19.49 12.14 1.07
C ARG A 194 18.55 13.36 1.08
N LYS A 195 18.77 14.30 0.16
CA LYS A 195 17.93 15.50 0.03
C LYS A 195 16.72 15.19 -0.84
N LEU A 196 15.55 15.55 -0.31
CA LEU A 196 14.27 15.49 -1.02
C LEU A 196 14.29 16.57 -2.11
N VAL A 197 14.25 16.13 -3.36
CA VAL A 197 14.30 17.03 -4.53
C VAL A 197 12.89 17.43 -4.94
N HIS A 198 11.96 16.49 -4.89
CA HIS A 198 10.57 16.74 -5.27
C HIS A 198 9.64 15.78 -4.51
N LEU A 199 8.53 16.32 -4.01
CA LEU A 199 7.44 15.56 -3.41
C LEU A 199 6.13 16.03 -4.03
N ASN A 200 5.42 15.09 -4.64
CA ASN A 200 4.10 15.34 -5.20
C ASN A 200 3.10 14.39 -4.54
N VAL A 201 1.95 14.92 -4.14
CA VAL A 201 0.86 14.18 -3.51
C VAL A 201 -0.39 14.42 -4.33
N THR A 202 -0.92 13.38 -4.95
CA THR A 202 -2.15 13.51 -5.75
C THR A 202 -3.17 12.43 -5.39
N ALA A 203 -4.45 12.79 -5.42
CA ALA A 203 -5.55 11.83 -5.33
C ALA A 203 -5.84 11.15 -6.69
N HIS A 204 -5.38 11.76 -7.78
CA HIS A 204 -5.60 11.30 -9.15
C HIS A 204 -4.28 11.43 -9.93
N PRO A 205 -3.50 10.35 -10.10
CA PRO A 205 -2.29 10.41 -10.91
C PRO A 205 -2.71 10.66 -12.36
N PRO A 206 -2.18 11.70 -13.04
CA PRO A 206 -2.50 11.92 -14.44
C PRO A 206 -2.07 10.69 -15.24
N LEU A 207 -2.99 10.15 -16.04
CA LEU A 207 -2.68 9.14 -17.04
C LEU A 207 -1.71 9.81 -18.03
N GLY A 208 -0.49 9.28 -18.15
CA GLY A 208 0.63 9.95 -18.79
C GLY A 208 0.30 10.57 -20.15
N GLY A 209 0.22 11.89 -20.19
CA GLY A 209 0.28 12.69 -21.41
C GLY A 209 1.59 13.47 -21.39
N TYR A 210 2.58 13.00 -22.15
CA TYR A 210 3.73 13.81 -22.52
C TYR A 210 3.27 14.83 -23.56
N GLY A 211 3.02 16.06 -23.15
CA GLY A 211 2.92 17.22 -24.04
C GLY A 211 4.15 18.09 -23.80
N GLY A 212 5.20 17.87 -24.59
CA GLY A 212 6.34 18.77 -24.66
C GLY A 212 5.93 20.07 -25.35
N SER A 213 6.38 21.20 -24.80
CA SER A 213 6.52 22.47 -25.50
C SER A 213 7.99 22.63 -25.89
#